data_AF-A0A956YPP6-F1
#
_entry.id   AF-A0A956YPP6-F1
#
_cell.length_a   1.000
_cell.length_b   1.000
_cell.length_c   1.000
_cell.angle_alpha   90.00
_cell.angle_beta   90.00
_cell.angle_gamma   90.00
#
_symmetry.space_group_name_H-M   'P 1'
#
loop_
_entity.id
_entity.type
_entity.pdbx_description
1 polymer ?
#
loop_
_entity_poly.entity_id
_entity_poly.type
_entity_poly.pdbx_seq_one_letter_code
_entity_poly.pdbx_strand_id
1 'polypeptide(L)'
;MKVDLSLNQIHLPQLLETAKEKVTSLLNAEATVQNQALGFALGTFISLLPTPGVNMALSLLLANWFRLHKATVLLSLAIWNVFVTAPFFALSYRLGNWLFPAPATASVTAHWQAQVISFVQGFLVGNLIIAGVATAVSYAIVLLIAQLLRKKEGNLLPLRCTSNGQ
;
A
#
# COMPACT_ATOMS: atom_id res chain seq x y z
N MET A 1 -4.03 9.44 41.55
CA MET A 1 -4.76 10.22 40.53
C MET A 1 -5.24 9.24 39.47
N LYS A 2 -6.46 8.70 39.62
CA LYS A 2 -7.10 7.81 38.63
C LYS A 2 -7.75 8.71 37.59
N VAL A 3 -7.22 8.71 36.37
CA VAL A 3 -7.89 9.35 35.24
C VAL A 3 -8.86 8.31 34.69
N ASP A 4 -10.10 8.34 35.16
CA ASP A 4 -11.20 7.62 34.50
C ASP A 4 -11.48 8.33 33.17
N LEU A 5 -10.78 7.91 32.12
CA LEU A 5 -11.16 8.26 30.75
C LEU A 5 -12.48 7.55 30.45
N SER A 6 -13.58 8.27 30.60
CA SER A 6 -14.90 7.87 30.13
C SER A 6 -14.84 7.69 28.61
N LEU A 7 -14.76 6.43 28.14
CA LEU A 7 -14.78 6.03 26.72
C LEU A 7 -16.05 6.49 25.97
N ASN A 8 -17.03 7.06 26.66
CA ASN A 8 -18.34 7.43 26.12
C ASN A 8 -18.39 8.81 25.43
N GLN A 9 -17.32 9.61 25.51
CA GLN A 9 -17.26 10.95 24.90
C GLN A 9 -16.58 10.95 23.52
N ILE A 10 -16.05 9.81 23.06
CA ILE A 10 -15.39 9.71 21.77
C ILE A 10 -16.46 9.38 20.72
N HIS A 11 -16.99 10.42 20.08
CA HIS A 11 -17.80 10.26 18.87
C HIS A 11 -16.89 9.74 17.72
N LEU A 12 -16.68 8.42 17.67
CA LEU A 12 -16.02 7.67 16.60
C LEU A 12 -16.39 8.15 15.17
N PRO A 13 -17.66 8.46 14.83
CA PRO A 13 -17.99 8.96 13.49
C PRO A 13 -17.36 10.32 13.20
N GLN A 14 -17.24 11.22 14.18
CA GLN A 14 -16.59 12.51 13.97
C GLN A 14 -15.10 12.36 13.72
N LEU A 15 -14.42 11.44 14.41
CA LEU A 15 -13.00 11.15 14.16
C LEU A 15 -12.78 10.55 12.77
N LEU A 16 -13.65 9.65 12.34
CA LEU A 16 -13.63 9.07 10.99
C LEU A 16 -13.86 10.12 9.90
N GLU A 17 -14.82 11.03 10.10
CA GLU A 17 -15.11 12.11 9.16
C GLU A 17 -13.97 13.15 9.16
N THR A 18 -13.42 13.52 10.31
CA THR A 18 -12.25 14.43 10.39
C THR A 18 -11.01 13.80 9.75
N ALA A 19 -10.80 12.49 9.95
CA ALA A 19 -9.72 11.75 9.31
C ALA A 19 -9.92 11.69 7.80
N LYS A 20 -11.13 11.40 7.33
CA LYS A 20 -11.49 11.47 5.90
C LYS A 20 -11.25 12.86 5.34
N GLU A 21 -11.68 13.92 6.00
CA GLU A 21 -11.52 15.31 5.53
C GLU A 21 -10.05 15.73 5.49
N LYS A 22 -9.25 15.35 6.50
CA LYS A 22 -7.80 15.60 6.47
C LYS A 22 -7.11 14.79 5.38
N VAL A 23 -7.47 13.53 5.20
CA VAL A 23 -6.94 12.70 4.12
C VAL A 23 -7.32 13.29 2.76
N THR A 24 -8.58 13.73 2.60
CA THR A 24 -9.10 14.30 1.35
C THR A 24 -8.47 15.67 1.03
N SER A 25 -8.28 16.52 2.03
CA SER A 25 -7.61 17.82 1.84
C SER A 25 -6.12 17.65 1.55
N LEU A 26 -5.42 16.71 2.20
CA LEU A 26 -4.03 16.38 1.89
C LEU A 26 -3.90 15.80 0.48
N LEU A 27 -4.83 14.94 0.07
CA LEU A 27 -4.90 14.41 -1.29
C LEU A 27 -5.10 15.56 -2.30
N ASN A 28 -6.10 16.43 -2.10
CA ASN A 28 -6.48 17.45 -3.07
C ASN A 28 -5.55 18.68 -3.10
N ALA A 29 -4.68 18.88 -2.12
CA ALA A 29 -3.95 20.13 -1.95
C ALA A 29 -2.95 20.47 -3.07
N GLU A 30 -2.47 19.55 -3.90
CA GLU A 30 -1.56 19.91 -5.02
C GLU A 30 -1.20 18.75 -5.98
N ALA A 31 -1.67 17.52 -5.70
CA ALA A 31 -1.28 16.35 -6.47
C ALA A 31 -2.32 15.98 -7.55
N THR A 32 -1.87 15.69 -8.76
CA THR A 32 -2.71 15.06 -9.79
C THR A 32 -3.18 13.68 -9.30
N VAL A 33 -4.36 13.23 -9.75
CA VAL A 33 -4.90 11.88 -9.42
C VAL A 33 -3.85 10.80 -9.69
N GLN A 34 -3.12 10.97 -10.78
CA GLN A 34 -2.04 10.09 -11.20
C GLN A 34 -0.91 10.07 -10.17
N ASN A 35 -0.51 11.22 -9.61
CA ASN A 35 0.56 11.30 -8.63
C ASN A 35 0.19 10.61 -7.30
N GLN A 36 -1.07 10.70 -6.88
CA GLN A 36 -1.60 9.98 -5.71
C GLN A 36 -1.59 8.47 -5.94
N ALA A 37 -2.10 8.02 -7.09
CA ALA A 37 -2.13 6.62 -7.46
C ALA A 37 -0.70 6.04 -7.57
N LEU A 38 0.23 6.78 -8.17
CA LEU A 38 1.64 6.41 -8.25
C LEU A 38 2.30 6.33 -6.87
N GLY A 39 2.01 7.29 -5.97
CA GLY A 39 2.50 7.26 -4.60
C GLY A 39 2.05 6.01 -3.85
N PHE A 40 0.76 5.67 -3.95
CA PHE A 40 0.23 4.46 -3.33
C PHE A 40 0.82 3.17 -3.93
N ALA A 41 0.99 3.14 -5.26
CA ALA A 41 1.57 2.01 -5.97
C ALA A 41 3.04 1.78 -5.57
N LEU A 42 3.83 2.86 -5.46
CA LEU A 42 5.22 2.79 -5.01
C LEU A 42 5.31 2.20 -3.59
N GLY A 43 4.53 2.71 -2.65
CA GLY A 43 4.58 2.19 -1.28
C GLY A 43 4.02 0.77 -1.17
N THR A 44 3.06 0.38 -2.01
CA THR A 44 2.63 -1.02 -2.16
C THR A 44 3.77 -1.92 -2.62
N PHE A 45 4.50 -1.51 -3.67
CA PHE A 45 5.64 -2.27 -4.19
C PHE A 45 6.69 -2.50 -3.10
N ILE A 46 7.10 -1.43 -2.42
CA ILE A 46 8.14 -1.49 -1.39
C ILE A 46 7.68 -2.27 -0.16
N SER A 47 6.41 -2.16 0.24
CA SER A 47 5.87 -2.92 1.38
C SER A 47 5.87 -4.43 1.14
N LEU A 48 5.78 -4.83 -0.13
CA LEU A 48 5.85 -6.23 -0.54
C LEU A 48 7.27 -6.69 -0.84
N LEU A 49 8.29 -5.83 -0.85
CA LEU A 49 9.68 -6.29 -0.92
C LEU A 49 10.12 -6.85 0.45
N PRO A 50 10.93 -7.92 0.48
CA PRO A 50 11.46 -8.48 1.70
C PRO A 50 12.64 -7.65 2.21
N THR A 51 12.37 -6.38 2.53
CA THR A 51 13.34 -5.38 3.00
C THR A 51 13.05 -5.01 4.46
N PRO A 52 13.22 -5.95 5.41
CA PRO A 52 12.84 -5.75 6.80
C PRO A 52 13.56 -4.55 7.41
N GLY A 53 12.82 -3.73 8.16
CA GLY A 53 13.36 -2.56 8.87
C GLY A 53 13.66 -1.33 8.00
N VAL A 54 13.78 -1.47 6.67
CA VAL A 54 14.15 -0.33 5.78
C VAL A 54 13.03 0.14 4.86
N ASN A 55 11.91 -0.58 4.79
CA ASN A 55 10.76 -0.27 3.92
C ASN A 55 10.30 1.19 3.99
N MET A 56 10.15 1.73 5.20
CA MET A 56 9.65 3.09 5.41
C MET A 56 10.64 4.15 4.93
N ALA A 57 11.92 4.00 5.29
CA ALA A 57 12.98 4.90 4.83
C ALA A 57 13.10 4.86 3.30
N LEU A 58 13.16 3.66 2.71
CA LEU A 58 13.25 3.49 1.26
C LEU A 58 12.05 4.09 0.53
N SER A 59 10.84 3.90 1.07
CA SER A 59 9.62 4.46 0.51
C SER A 59 9.60 5.99 0.52
N LEU A 60 10.02 6.61 1.61
CA LEU A 60 10.07 8.06 1.71
C LEU A 60 11.18 8.68 0.85
N LEU A 61 12.33 8.02 0.76
CA LEU A 61 13.42 8.42 -0.13
C LEU A 61 12.97 8.40 -1.59
N LEU A 62 12.36 7.30 -2.04
CA LEU A 62 11.87 7.17 -3.41
C LEU A 62 10.68 8.10 -3.67
N ALA A 63 9.78 8.29 -2.71
CA ALA A 63 8.71 9.26 -2.82
C ALA A 63 9.25 10.69 -3.02
N ASN A 64 10.31 11.05 -2.31
CA ASN A 64 10.96 12.35 -2.46
C ASN A 64 11.65 12.47 -3.83
N TRP A 65 12.37 11.42 -4.25
CA TRP A 65 13.07 11.38 -5.53
C TRP A 65 12.13 11.54 -6.72
N PHE A 66 11.00 10.84 -6.71
CA PHE A 66 9.97 10.91 -7.75
C PHE A 66 8.94 12.02 -7.54
N ARG A 67 9.10 12.87 -6.51
CA ARG A 67 8.17 13.95 -6.15
C ARG A 67 6.72 13.47 -5.97
N LEU A 68 6.56 12.26 -5.45
CA LEU A 68 5.25 11.63 -5.21
C LEU A 68 4.62 12.14 -3.92
N HIS A 69 3.30 12.01 -3.86
CA HIS A 69 2.54 12.41 -2.68
C HIS A 69 2.83 11.48 -1.48
N LYS A 70 3.53 12.02 -0.48
CA LYS A 70 4.05 11.25 0.66
C LYS A 70 2.93 10.62 1.50
N ALA A 71 1.77 11.26 1.60
CA ALA A 71 0.65 10.73 2.38
C ALA A 71 0.10 9.43 1.76
N THR A 72 -0.02 9.35 0.43
CA THR A 72 -0.47 8.11 -0.24
C THR A 72 0.54 6.98 -0.13
N VAL A 73 1.84 7.31 -0.12
CA VAL A 73 2.91 6.34 0.12
C VAL A 73 2.76 5.79 1.54
N LEU A 74 2.73 6.65 2.56
CA LEU A 74 2.58 6.23 3.96
C LEU A 74 1.29 5.44 4.21
N LEU A 75 0.18 5.83 3.56
CA LEU A 75 -1.08 5.11 3.65
C LEU A 75 -0.96 3.68 3.14
N SER A 76 -0.28 3.48 1.99
CA SER A 76 -0.04 2.13 1.49
C SER A 76 0.82 1.31 2.46
N LEU A 77 1.88 1.89 3.04
CA LEU A 77 2.71 1.19 4.04
C LEU A 77 1.88 0.76 5.26
N ALA A 78 0.98 1.62 5.74
CA ALA A 78 0.13 1.29 6.88
C ALA A 78 -0.80 0.11 6.57
N ILE A 79 -1.42 0.12 5.39
CA ILE A 79 -2.33 -0.96 4.95
C ILE A 79 -1.59 -2.29 4.85
N TRP A 80 -0.44 -2.31 4.16
CA TRP A 80 0.29 -3.55 3.92
C TRP A 80 0.90 -4.13 5.21
N ASN A 81 1.53 -3.29 6.05
CA ASN A 81 2.24 -3.77 7.25
C ASN A 81 1.33 -4.40 8.31
N VAL A 82 0.11 -3.88 8.52
CA VAL A 82 -0.73 -4.36 9.63
C VAL A 82 -1.54 -5.60 9.25
N PHE A 83 -2.03 -5.68 8.01
CA PHE A 83 -3.08 -6.66 7.67
C PHE A 83 -2.78 -7.55 6.46
N VAL A 84 -1.83 -7.20 5.58
CA VAL A 84 -1.87 -7.75 4.21
C VAL A 84 -0.55 -8.40 3.75
N THR A 85 0.62 -8.04 4.27
CA THR A 85 1.90 -8.56 3.74
C THR A 85 2.08 -10.08 3.93
N ALA A 86 1.68 -10.64 5.08
CA ALA A 86 1.89 -12.05 5.40
C ALA A 86 1.29 -13.05 4.38
N PRO A 87 0.00 -12.96 4.00
CA PRO A 87 -0.55 -13.86 2.98
C PRO A 87 0.15 -13.70 1.63
N PHE A 88 0.55 -12.48 1.25
CA PHE A 88 1.25 -12.25 -0.01
C PHE A 88 2.62 -12.92 -0.02
N PHE A 89 3.36 -12.90 1.10
CA PHE A 89 4.63 -13.63 1.21
C PHE A 89 4.44 -15.15 1.12
N ALA A 90 3.35 -15.69 1.70
CA ALA A 90 3.02 -17.09 1.52
C ALA A 90 2.72 -17.43 0.05
N LEU A 91 2.00 -16.55 -0.67
CA LEU A 91 1.79 -16.71 -2.11
C LEU A 91 3.11 -16.62 -2.89
N SER A 92 3.98 -15.66 -2.57
CA SER A 92 5.31 -15.50 -3.16
C SER A 92 6.14 -16.76 -3.00
N TYR A 93 6.13 -17.37 -1.80
CA TYR A 93 6.81 -18.62 -1.54
C TYR A 93 6.24 -19.79 -2.36
N ARG A 94 4.91 -19.93 -2.39
CA ARG A 94 4.26 -21.02 -3.17
C ARG A 94 4.56 -20.90 -4.66
N LEU A 95 4.46 -19.69 -5.21
CA LEU A 95 4.78 -19.42 -6.62
C LEU A 95 6.27 -19.67 -6.88
N GLY A 96 7.13 -19.20 -6.00
CA GLY A 96 8.57 -19.38 -6.08
C GLY A 96 9.00 -20.85 -6.07
N ASN A 97 8.45 -21.65 -5.15
CA ASN A 97 8.72 -23.07 -5.05
C ASN A 97 8.20 -23.87 -6.26
N TRP A 98 7.12 -23.41 -6.89
CA TRP A 98 6.63 -23.98 -8.14
C TRP A 98 7.56 -23.66 -9.32
N LEU A 99 8.11 -22.44 -9.38
CA LEU A 99 9.05 -22.02 -10.43
C LEU A 99 10.46 -22.60 -10.25
N PHE A 100 10.92 -22.73 -9.01
CA PHE A 100 12.27 -23.15 -8.64
C PHE A 100 12.22 -24.27 -7.58
N PRO A 101 11.74 -25.47 -7.94
CA PRO A 101 11.70 -26.59 -7.01
C PRO A 101 13.12 -26.99 -6.57
N ALA A 102 13.27 -27.34 -5.29
CA ALA A 102 14.55 -27.79 -4.76
C ALA A 102 14.98 -29.11 -5.40
N PRO A 103 16.25 -29.24 -5.85
CA PRO A 103 16.73 -30.47 -6.45
C PRO A 103 16.85 -31.59 -5.41
N ALA A 104 16.52 -32.82 -5.81
CA ALA A 104 16.71 -34.01 -4.98
C ALA A 104 18.21 -34.39 -4.95
N THR A 105 18.88 -34.23 -3.81
CA THR A 105 20.29 -34.56 -3.64
C THR A 105 20.49 -35.61 -2.55
N ALA A 106 21.38 -36.57 -2.76
CA ALA A 106 21.65 -37.65 -1.81
C ALA A 106 22.56 -37.27 -0.63
N SER A 107 23.36 -36.19 -0.74
CA SER A 107 24.23 -35.74 0.34
C SER A 107 23.54 -34.69 1.22
N VAL A 108 23.63 -34.86 2.54
CA VAL A 108 23.01 -33.94 3.53
C VAL A 108 23.55 -32.51 3.40
N THR A 109 24.86 -32.36 3.18
CA THR A 109 25.50 -31.05 3.02
C THR A 109 25.11 -30.35 1.73
N ALA A 110 25.01 -31.06 0.59
CA ALA A 110 24.52 -30.42 -0.64
C ALA A 110 23.01 -30.17 -0.57
N HIS A 111 22.27 -30.97 0.20
CA HIS A 111 20.84 -30.84 0.37
C HIS A 111 20.45 -29.51 1.01
N TRP A 112 21.05 -29.15 2.15
CA TRP A 112 20.68 -27.88 2.82
C TRP A 112 21.04 -26.67 1.97
N GLN A 113 22.20 -26.70 1.29
CA GLN A 113 22.65 -25.58 0.45
C GLN A 113 21.72 -25.41 -0.75
N ALA A 114 21.36 -26.50 -1.43
CA ALA A 114 20.43 -26.46 -2.55
C ALA A 114 19.04 -26.00 -2.12
N GLN A 115 18.54 -26.45 -0.97
CA GLN A 115 17.26 -26.01 -0.41
C GLN A 115 17.25 -24.50 -0.14
N VAL A 116 18.30 -23.94 0.48
CA VAL A 116 18.39 -22.50 0.77
C VAL A 116 18.47 -21.69 -0.52
N ILE A 117 19.26 -22.12 -1.50
CA ILE A 117 19.40 -21.41 -2.78
C ILE A 117 18.05 -21.41 -3.52
N SER A 118 17.42 -22.56 -3.68
CA SER A 118 16.11 -22.69 -4.33
C SER A 118 15.04 -21.89 -3.59
N PHE A 119 15.05 -21.92 -2.25
CA PHE A 119 14.15 -21.11 -1.43
C PHE A 119 14.34 -19.62 -1.69
N VAL A 120 15.57 -19.09 -1.59
CA VAL A 120 15.84 -17.66 -1.73
C VAL A 120 15.54 -17.19 -3.15
N GLN A 121 16.02 -17.91 -4.17
CA GLN A 121 15.77 -17.55 -5.57
C GLN A 121 14.27 -17.62 -5.91
N GLY A 122 13.63 -18.73 -5.55
CA GLY A 122 12.20 -18.92 -5.76
C GLY A 122 11.39 -17.84 -5.06
N PHE A 123 11.65 -17.60 -3.78
CA PHE A 123 10.95 -16.59 -3.01
C PHE A 123 11.14 -15.19 -3.60
N LEU A 124 12.37 -14.79 -3.99
CA LEU A 124 12.61 -13.47 -4.58
C LEU A 124 11.89 -13.29 -5.92
N VAL A 125 11.92 -14.29 -6.80
CA VAL A 125 11.23 -14.22 -8.11
C VAL A 125 9.73 -14.23 -7.92
N GLY A 126 9.21 -15.17 -7.11
CA GLY A 126 7.79 -15.24 -6.78
C GLY A 126 7.31 -13.93 -6.16
N ASN A 127 8.11 -13.33 -5.27
CA ASN A 127 7.79 -12.07 -4.66
C ASN A 127 7.79 -10.90 -5.63
N LEU A 128 8.75 -10.81 -6.55
CA LEU A 128 8.74 -9.77 -7.58
C LEU A 128 7.50 -9.84 -8.47
N ILE A 129 7.06 -11.04 -8.83
CA ILE A 129 5.85 -11.25 -9.63
C ILE A 129 4.62 -10.81 -8.83
N ILE A 130 4.45 -11.34 -7.61
CA ILE A 130 3.30 -11.02 -6.75
C ILE A 130 3.26 -9.54 -6.40
N ALA A 131 4.40 -8.94 -6.04
CA ALA A 131 4.51 -7.51 -5.77
C ALA A 131 4.18 -6.68 -7.01
N GLY A 132 4.69 -7.04 -8.20
CA GLY A 132 4.37 -6.35 -9.44
C GLY A 132 2.88 -6.35 -9.77
N VAL A 133 2.22 -7.50 -9.63
CA VAL A 133 0.76 -7.63 -9.84
C VAL A 133 -0.01 -6.80 -8.80
N ALA A 134 0.32 -6.93 -7.53
CA ALA A 134 -0.32 -6.18 -6.45
C ALA A 134 -0.16 -4.67 -6.64
N THR A 135 1.02 -4.21 -7.06
CA THR A 135 1.30 -2.82 -7.39
C THR A 135 0.44 -2.34 -8.55
N ALA A 136 0.37 -3.08 -9.66
CA ALA A 136 -0.47 -2.71 -10.80
C ALA A 136 -1.96 -2.63 -10.42
N VAL A 137 -2.46 -3.61 -9.66
CA VAL A 137 -3.84 -3.63 -9.15
C VAL A 137 -4.10 -2.45 -8.22
N SER A 138 -3.18 -2.17 -7.27
CA SER A 138 -3.31 -1.05 -6.34
C SER A 138 -3.34 0.30 -7.06
N TYR A 139 -2.51 0.48 -8.08
CA TYR A 139 -2.49 1.67 -8.92
C TYR A 139 -3.84 1.87 -9.60
N ALA A 140 -4.36 0.83 -10.27
CA ALA A 140 -5.63 0.88 -10.96
C ALA A 140 -6.79 1.20 -10.00
N ILE A 141 -6.85 0.53 -8.84
CA ILE A 141 -7.90 0.77 -7.84
C ILE A 141 -7.86 2.22 -7.35
N VAL A 142 -6.70 2.73 -6.94
CA VAL A 142 -6.58 4.09 -6.43
C VAL A 142 -6.88 5.12 -7.51
N LEU A 143 -6.42 4.89 -8.74
CA LEU A 143 -6.70 5.76 -9.89
C LEU A 143 -8.21 5.83 -10.15
N LEU A 144 -8.90 4.68 -10.17
CA LEU A 144 -10.34 4.61 -10.38
C LEU A 144 -11.10 5.32 -9.25
N ILE A 145 -10.76 5.06 -7.99
CA ILE A 145 -11.40 5.71 -6.83
C ILE A 145 -11.22 7.22 -6.91
N ALA A 146 -9.99 7.70 -7.13
CA ALA A 146 -9.71 9.13 -7.21
C ALA A 146 -10.42 9.81 -8.39
N GLN A 147 -10.53 9.14 -9.54
CA GLN A 147 -11.30 9.64 -10.68
C GLN A 147 -12.80 9.72 -10.37
N LEU A 148 -13.37 8.70 -9.72
CA LEU A 148 -14.78 8.68 -9.34
C LEU A 148 -15.11 9.79 -8.32
N LEU A 149 -14.22 10.03 -7.36
CA LEU A 149 -14.38 11.12 -6.39
C LEU A 149 -14.36 12.49 -7.08
N ARG A 150 -13.39 12.75 -7.97
CA ARG A 150 -13.34 14.02 -8.72
C ARG A 150 -14.53 14.22 -9.65
N LYS A 151 -15.00 13.16 -10.31
CA LYS A 151 -16.21 13.23 -11.15
C LYS A 151 -17.43 13.60 -10.31
N LYS A 152 -17.56 13.03 -9.11
CA LYS A 152 -18.66 13.35 -8.19
C LYS A 152 -18.60 14.80 -7.72
N GLU A 153 -17.42 15.31 -7.36
CA GLU A 153 -17.23 16.72 -7.00
C GLU A 153 -17.60 17.67 -8.16
N GLY A 154 -17.12 17.39 -9.38
CA GLY A 154 -17.49 18.14 -10.57
C GLY A 154 -18.99 18.15 -10.87
N ASN A 155 -19.69 17.05 -10.55
CA ASN A 155 -21.14 16.94 -10.74
C ASN A 155 -21.97 17.56 -9.59
N LEU A 156 -21.36 17.79 -8.42
CA LEU A 156 -22.00 18.44 -7.25
C LEU A 156 -21.83 19.98 -7.26
N LEU A 157 -20.80 20.50 -7.93
CA LEU A 157 -20.56 21.94 -8.09
C LEU A 157 -21.65 22.71 -8.87
N PRO A 158 -22.34 22.19 -9.92
CA PRO A 158 -23.44 22.92 -10.56
C PRO A 158 -24.67 23.13 -9.67
N LEU A 159 -24.83 22.36 -8.58
CA LEU A 159 -25.97 22.48 -7.66
C LEU A 159 -25.74 23.49 -6.52
N ARG A 160 -24.51 23.99 -6.34
CA ARG A 160 -24.18 24.95 -5.28
C ARG A 160 -24.32 26.41 -5.68
N CYS A 161 -24.54 26.69 -6.98
CA CYS A 161 -24.70 28.05 -7.51
C CYS A 161 -26.16 28.57 -7.48
N THR A 162 -27.12 27.84 -6.92
CA THR A 162 -28.55 28.25 -6.91
C THR A 162 -29.13 28.41 -5.50
N SER A 163 -28.32 28.74 -4.50
CA SER A 163 -28.80 28.95 -3.12
C SER A 163 -28.06 30.09 -2.40
N ASN A 164 -27.93 31.25 -3.05
CA ASN A 164 -27.88 32.51 -2.30
C ASN A 164 -28.30 33.65 -3.25
N GLY A 165 -29.60 33.92 -3.27
CA GLY A 165 -30.21 34.85 -4.19
C GLY A 165 -31.69 34.96 -3.93
N GLN A 166 -32.05 35.31 -2.69
CA GLN A 166 -33.23 36.07 -2.28
C GLN A 166 -33.16 36.32 -0.77
#